data_AF-A0A7X9CKR8-F1
#
_entry.id   AF-A0A7X9CKR8-F1
#
_cell.length_a   1.000
_cell.length_b   1.000
_cell.length_c   1.000
_cell.angle_alpha   90.00
_cell.angle_beta   90.00
_cell.angle_gamma   90.00
#
_symmetry.space_group_name_H-M   'P 1'
#
loop_
_entity.id
_entity.type
_entity.pdbx_description
1 polymer ?
#
loop_
_entity_poly.entity_id
_entity_poly.type
_entity_poly.pdbx_seq_one_letter_code
_entity_poly.pdbx_strand_id
1 'polypeptide(L)'
;MISLIRGFTTGYAGVVGFTFMSFPMLVYGSVYAFFFLLYPIEAFRPGWLSLKRAFLLFLPTLVILGVYLLATRIFGVTVPVMDDWNDLTREFWNITVWLRLFVLFYPLFGLIIMLRYRKNYRAWSENNYASLEHINVQWLVDYIFANFMITFSCLVIVFSNNPRTVLVHNIIFLLFFIYGFYRVYLQENPYPEGYFKASMNEEKAEIWEIIGHDKVSHSGDCENEMETETELTLTPLDEPVKTS
;
A
#
# COMPACT_ATOMS: atom_id res chain seq x y z
N MET A 1 -23.73 -1.36 -26.99
CA MET A 1 -23.20 -1.48 -25.61
C MET A 1 -23.29 -2.90 -25.03
N ILE A 2 -24.47 -3.53 -24.98
CA ILE A 2 -24.65 -4.88 -24.37
C ILE A 2 -23.81 -5.98 -25.08
N SER A 3 -23.65 -5.89 -26.41
CA SER A 3 -22.81 -6.81 -27.20
C SER A 3 -21.31 -6.64 -26.93
N LEU A 4 -20.84 -5.43 -26.62
CA LEU A 4 -19.43 -5.15 -26.30
C LEU A 4 -19.07 -5.66 -24.90
N ILE A 5 -19.99 -5.46 -23.94
CA ILE A 5 -19.87 -5.98 -22.57
C ILE A 5 -19.88 -7.51 -22.59
N ARG A 6 -20.75 -8.13 -23.40
CA ARG A 6 -20.71 -9.58 -23.66
C ARG A 6 -19.39 -10.01 -24.31
N GLY A 7 -18.85 -9.28 -25.28
CA GLY A 7 -17.55 -9.60 -25.88
C GLY A 7 -16.40 -9.62 -24.87
N PHE A 8 -16.36 -8.64 -23.97
CA PHE A 8 -15.37 -8.58 -22.89
C PHE A 8 -15.57 -9.67 -21.84
N THR A 9 -16.81 -9.94 -21.40
CA THR A 9 -17.07 -10.97 -20.39
C THR A 9 -16.89 -12.38 -20.94
N THR A 10 -17.26 -12.63 -22.20
CA THR A 10 -17.18 -13.97 -22.83
C THR A 10 -15.75 -14.27 -23.31
N GLY A 11 -15.01 -13.27 -23.81
CA GLY A 11 -13.60 -13.44 -24.18
C GLY A 11 -12.68 -13.64 -22.97
N TYR A 12 -12.95 -12.96 -21.86
CA TYR A 12 -12.15 -13.08 -20.63
C TYR A 12 -12.53 -14.32 -19.80
N ALA A 13 -13.83 -14.68 -19.73
CA ALA A 13 -14.29 -15.91 -19.07
C ALA A 13 -14.00 -17.20 -19.85
N GLY A 14 -13.81 -17.11 -21.18
CA GLY A 14 -13.43 -18.25 -22.01
C GLY A 14 -11.93 -18.60 -21.92
N VAL A 15 -11.07 -17.64 -21.56
CA VAL A 15 -9.61 -17.82 -21.51
C VAL A 15 -9.10 -18.02 -20.09
N VAL A 16 -9.79 -17.47 -19.08
CA VAL A 16 -9.43 -17.60 -17.67
C VAL A 16 -10.57 -18.31 -16.96
N GLY A 17 -10.42 -19.61 -16.70
CA GLY A 17 -11.39 -20.35 -15.91
C GLY A 17 -11.52 -19.70 -14.53
N PHE A 18 -12.65 -19.06 -14.28
CA PHE A 18 -12.96 -18.41 -13.00
C PHE A 18 -13.42 -19.46 -11.99
N THR A 19 -12.46 -20.25 -11.51
CA THR A 19 -12.68 -21.22 -10.45
C THR A 19 -12.17 -20.67 -9.12
N PHE A 20 -12.73 -21.19 -8.03
CA PHE A 20 -12.40 -20.85 -6.66
C PHE A 20 -10.89 -21.00 -6.43
N MET A 21 -10.27 -19.95 -5.91
CA MET A 21 -8.82 -19.84 -5.72
C MET A 21 -7.99 -20.24 -6.95
N SER A 22 -8.43 -19.85 -8.15
CA SER A 22 -7.67 -20.08 -9.36
C SER A 22 -6.33 -19.33 -9.36
N PHE A 23 -5.28 -20.03 -9.79
CA PHE A 23 -3.93 -19.46 -9.86
C PHE A 23 -3.83 -18.19 -10.73
N PRO A 24 -4.45 -18.11 -11.93
CA PRO A 24 -4.42 -16.88 -12.73
C PRO A 24 -5.03 -15.67 -12.02
N MET A 25 -6.10 -15.88 -11.24
CA MET A 25 -6.76 -14.80 -10.51
C MET A 25 -5.87 -14.28 -9.36
N LEU A 26 -5.15 -15.18 -8.69
CA LEU A 26 -4.19 -14.81 -7.64
C LEU A 26 -3.04 -13.98 -8.22
N VAL A 27 -2.45 -14.41 -9.35
CA VAL A 27 -1.40 -13.66 -10.04
C VAL A 27 -1.91 -12.27 -10.45
N TYR A 28 -3.09 -12.22 -11.07
CA TYR A 28 -3.73 -10.96 -11.45
C TYR A 28 -3.88 -10.03 -10.25
N GLY A 29 -4.52 -10.52 -9.17
CA GLY A 29 -4.74 -9.73 -7.95
C GLY A 29 -3.44 -9.21 -7.33
N SER A 30 -2.38 -10.02 -7.28
CA SER A 30 -1.08 -9.62 -6.74
C SER A 30 -0.38 -8.56 -7.59
N VAL A 31 -0.43 -8.67 -8.91
CA VAL A 31 0.15 -7.67 -9.81
C VAL A 31 -0.56 -6.34 -9.67
N TYR A 32 -1.90 -6.34 -9.58
CA TYR A 32 -2.65 -5.11 -9.34
C TYR A 32 -2.34 -4.50 -7.99
N ALA A 33 -2.34 -5.30 -6.92
CA ALA A 33 -1.97 -4.83 -5.59
C ALA A 33 -0.57 -4.21 -5.56
N PHE A 34 0.38 -4.79 -6.30
CA PHE A 34 1.72 -4.22 -6.44
C PHE A 34 1.68 -2.83 -7.06
N PHE A 35 1.05 -2.66 -8.23
CA PHE A 35 0.95 -1.35 -8.88
C PHE A 35 0.28 -0.29 -8.00
N PHE A 36 -0.79 -0.67 -7.29
CA PHE A 36 -1.48 0.25 -6.38
C PHE A 36 -0.68 0.58 -5.11
N LEU A 37 0.29 -0.24 -4.74
CA LEU A 37 1.19 -0.01 -3.62
C LEU A 37 2.35 0.93 -3.98
N LEU A 38 2.79 0.94 -5.25
CA LEU A 38 3.89 1.79 -5.71
C LEU A 38 3.59 3.28 -5.52
N TYR A 39 2.40 3.71 -5.92
CA TYR A 39 2.00 5.11 -5.86
C TYR A 39 2.01 5.69 -4.43
N PRO A 40 1.34 5.10 -3.41
CA PRO A 40 1.39 5.62 -2.05
C PRO A 40 2.80 5.57 -1.46
N ILE A 41 3.62 4.56 -1.78
CA ILE A 41 5.01 4.53 -1.31
C ILE A 41 5.80 5.72 -1.84
N GLU A 42 5.70 6.00 -3.14
CA GLU A 42 6.38 7.15 -3.76
C GLU A 42 5.80 8.49 -3.27
N ALA A 43 4.49 8.54 -3.04
CA ALA A 43 3.82 9.69 -2.42
C ALA A 43 4.32 9.96 -1.00
N PHE A 44 4.52 8.91 -0.19
CA PHE A 44 4.97 9.04 1.20
C PHE A 44 6.46 9.35 1.31
N ARG A 45 7.28 8.83 0.40
CA ARG A 45 8.72 9.05 0.37
C ARG A 45 9.16 9.33 -1.07
N PRO A 46 9.13 10.59 -1.52
CA PRO A 46 9.51 10.97 -2.88
C PRO A 46 10.95 10.53 -3.19
N GLY A 47 11.15 9.88 -4.33
CA GLY A 47 12.43 9.35 -4.77
C GLY A 47 12.84 8.02 -4.13
N TRP A 48 12.00 7.41 -3.28
CA TRP A 48 12.30 6.09 -2.73
C TRP A 48 12.17 4.98 -3.78
N LEU A 49 11.22 5.13 -4.72
CA LEU A 49 10.89 4.08 -5.67
C LEU A 49 11.97 3.93 -6.75
N SER A 50 12.87 2.98 -6.52
CA SER A 50 13.79 2.48 -7.55
C SER A 50 13.33 1.11 -8.06
N LEU A 51 13.70 0.75 -9.30
CA LEU A 51 13.42 -0.59 -9.85
C LEU A 51 13.91 -1.72 -8.94
N LYS A 52 15.08 -1.53 -8.29
CA LYS A 52 15.64 -2.51 -7.34
C LYS A 52 14.72 -2.69 -6.12
N ARG A 53 14.25 -1.59 -5.53
CA ARG A 53 13.36 -1.63 -4.35
C ARG A 53 11.96 -2.13 -4.71
N ALA A 54 11.44 -1.74 -5.86
CA ALA A 54 10.17 -2.24 -6.37
C ALA A 54 10.22 -3.76 -6.60
N PHE A 55 11.30 -4.27 -7.19
CA PHE A 55 11.52 -5.71 -7.33
C PHE A 55 11.62 -6.40 -5.97
N LEU A 56 12.38 -5.84 -5.03
CA LEU A 56 12.53 -6.40 -3.68
C LEU A 56 11.20 -6.43 -2.91
N LEU A 57 10.32 -5.45 -3.13
CA LEU A 57 8.98 -5.39 -2.55
C LEU A 57 8.05 -6.49 -3.09
N PHE A 58 8.19 -6.86 -4.37
CA PHE A 58 7.38 -7.91 -5.00
C PHE A 58 8.02 -9.31 -4.89
N LEU A 59 9.30 -9.38 -4.51
CA LEU A 59 10.08 -10.61 -4.42
C LEU A 59 9.42 -11.70 -3.57
N PRO A 60 8.85 -11.43 -2.37
CA PRO A 60 8.22 -12.47 -1.57
C PRO A 60 7.07 -13.17 -2.33
N THR A 61 6.25 -12.40 -3.03
CA THR A 61 5.16 -12.92 -3.85
C THR A 61 5.71 -13.74 -5.03
N LEU A 62 6.77 -13.27 -5.70
CA LEU A 62 7.42 -14.03 -6.77
C LEU A 62 7.99 -15.36 -6.28
N VAL A 63 8.59 -15.39 -5.09
CA VAL A 63 9.12 -16.61 -4.48
C VAL A 63 7.98 -17.61 -4.23
N ILE A 64 6.86 -17.17 -3.64
CA ILE A 64 5.72 -18.05 -3.38
C ILE A 64 5.13 -18.60 -4.69
N LEU A 65 4.96 -17.74 -5.71
CA LEU A 65 4.48 -18.16 -7.04
C LEU A 65 5.46 -19.15 -7.71
N GLY A 66 6.77 -18.91 -7.57
CA GLY A 66 7.82 -19.79 -8.07
C GLY A 66 7.80 -21.16 -7.38
N VAL A 67 7.68 -21.19 -6.06
CA VAL A 67 7.54 -22.42 -5.27
C VAL A 67 6.28 -23.19 -5.66
N TYR A 68 5.15 -22.50 -5.87
CA TYR A 68 3.92 -23.12 -6.36
C TYR A 68 4.10 -23.78 -7.74
N LEU A 69 4.74 -23.09 -8.68
CA LEU A 69 5.03 -23.65 -10.01
C LEU A 69 6.00 -24.83 -9.92
N LEU A 70 7.02 -24.74 -9.06
CA LEU A 70 7.97 -25.83 -8.81
C LEU A 70 7.26 -27.08 -8.27
N ALA A 71 6.44 -26.92 -7.22
CA ALA A 71 5.66 -27.99 -6.60
C ALA A 71 4.72 -28.69 -7.60
N THR A 72 4.04 -27.91 -8.45
CA THR A 72 3.05 -28.46 -9.38
C THR A 72 3.65 -29.01 -10.66
N ARG A 73 4.69 -28.37 -11.22
CA ARG A 73 5.27 -28.77 -12.52
C ARG A 73 6.39 -29.79 -12.42
N ILE A 74 7.22 -29.71 -11.40
CA ILE A 74 8.40 -30.57 -11.25
C ILE A 74 8.11 -31.73 -10.31
N PHE A 75 7.52 -31.45 -9.15
CA PHE A 75 7.19 -32.48 -8.17
C PHE A 75 5.84 -33.16 -8.40
N GLY A 76 5.03 -32.64 -9.33
CA GLY A 76 3.73 -33.23 -9.68
C GLY A 76 2.73 -33.25 -8.52
N VAL A 77 2.86 -32.34 -7.55
CA VAL A 77 1.96 -32.28 -6.39
C VAL A 77 0.53 -32.07 -6.87
N THR A 78 -0.40 -32.85 -6.32
CA THR A 78 -1.82 -32.81 -6.69
C THR A 78 -2.40 -31.43 -6.39
N VAL A 79 -2.98 -30.83 -7.43
CA VAL A 79 -3.72 -29.58 -7.32
C VAL A 79 -5.19 -29.92 -7.09
N PRO A 80 -5.75 -29.66 -5.89
CA PRO A 80 -7.15 -29.93 -5.65
C PRO A 80 -8.00 -28.95 -6.46
N VAL A 81 -9.03 -29.50 -7.12
CA VAL A 81 -10.13 -28.70 -7.65
C VAL A 81 -10.99 -28.35 -6.46
N MET A 82 -11.05 -27.06 -6.15
CA MET A 82 -11.92 -26.53 -5.09
C MET A 82 -13.03 -25.78 -5.79
N ASP A 83 -14.27 -26.06 -5.40
CA ASP A 83 -15.42 -25.31 -5.90
C ASP A 83 -16.06 -24.47 -4.79
N ASP A 84 -15.99 -24.96 -3.55
CA ASP A 84 -16.62 -24.31 -2.41
C ASP A 84 -15.71 -24.26 -1.17
N TRP A 85 -16.16 -23.49 -0.17
CA TRP A 85 -15.53 -23.41 1.15
C TRP A 85 -15.36 -24.76 1.84
N ASN A 86 -16.23 -25.73 1.56
CA ASN A 86 -16.13 -27.07 2.12
C ASN A 86 -14.95 -27.87 1.54
N ASP A 87 -14.60 -27.64 0.28
CA ASP A 87 -13.43 -28.27 -0.33
C ASP A 87 -12.14 -27.64 0.22
N LEU A 88 -12.17 -26.33 0.47
CA LEU A 88 -11.05 -25.62 1.11
C LEU A 88 -10.74 -26.18 2.51
N THR A 89 -11.75 -26.44 3.34
CA THR A 89 -11.53 -27.01 4.68
C THR A 89 -11.08 -28.46 4.62
N ARG A 90 -11.57 -29.23 3.65
CA ARG A 90 -11.15 -30.63 3.43
C ARG A 90 -9.70 -30.72 2.96
N GLU A 91 -9.30 -29.87 2.03
CA GLU A 91 -7.96 -29.83 1.45
C GLU A 91 -7.01 -28.90 2.22
N PHE A 92 -7.38 -28.52 3.45
CA PHE A 92 -6.62 -27.57 4.26
C PHE A 92 -5.17 -28.00 4.52
N TRP A 93 -4.89 -29.31 4.57
CA TRP A 93 -3.54 -29.83 4.76
C TRP A 93 -2.70 -29.87 3.49
N ASN A 94 -3.28 -29.51 2.34
CA ASN A 94 -2.56 -29.50 1.07
C ASN A 94 -1.68 -28.26 0.95
N ILE A 95 -0.38 -28.47 0.71
CA ILE A 95 0.60 -27.38 0.59
C ILE A 95 0.25 -26.39 -0.53
N THR A 96 -0.37 -26.86 -1.62
CA THR A 96 -0.74 -25.99 -2.75
C THR A 96 -1.84 -24.99 -2.36
N VAL A 97 -2.73 -25.36 -1.44
CA VAL A 97 -3.75 -24.49 -0.87
C VAL A 97 -3.11 -23.42 0.00
N TRP A 98 -2.18 -23.79 0.88
CA TRP A 98 -1.41 -22.84 1.68
C TRP A 98 -0.65 -21.82 0.84
N LEU A 99 0.04 -22.28 -0.20
CA LEU A 99 0.76 -21.38 -1.12
C LEU A 99 -0.18 -20.35 -1.77
N ARG A 100 -1.39 -20.76 -2.17
CA ARG A 100 -2.41 -19.85 -2.71
C ARG A 100 -2.90 -18.85 -1.66
N LEU A 101 -3.11 -19.28 -0.42
CA LEU A 101 -3.50 -18.41 0.70
C LEU A 101 -2.41 -17.39 1.03
N PHE A 102 -1.13 -17.78 0.99
CA PHE A 102 -0.02 -16.85 1.22
C PHE A 102 0.04 -15.74 0.17
N VAL A 103 -0.31 -16.03 -1.09
CA VAL A 103 -0.40 -14.99 -2.14
C VAL A 103 -1.48 -13.94 -1.82
N LEU A 104 -2.59 -14.34 -1.17
CA LEU A 104 -3.65 -13.43 -0.74
C LEU A 104 -3.24 -12.49 0.40
N PHE A 105 -2.18 -12.81 1.13
CA PHE A 105 -1.67 -11.93 2.18
C PHE A 105 -1.09 -10.64 1.60
N TYR A 106 -0.55 -10.67 0.38
CA TYR A 106 0.15 -9.52 -0.20
C TYR A 106 -0.73 -8.28 -0.42
N PRO A 107 -1.93 -8.37 -1.03
CA PRO A 107 -2.85 -7.23 -1.10
C PRO A 107 -3.25 -6.66 0.26
N LEU A 108 -3.46 -7.53 1.27
CA LEU A 108 -3.80 -7.11 2.62
C LEU A 108 -2.63 -6.37 3.29
N PHE A 109 -1.41 -6.89 3.12
CA PHE A 109 -0.19 -6.24 3.57
C PHE A 109 -0.03 -4.85 2.97
N GLY A 110 -0.32 -4.69 1.67
CA GLY A 110 -0.32 -3.39 1.01
C GLY A 110 -1.27 -2.38 1.66
N LEU A 111 -2.51 -2.80 1.98
CA LEU A 111 -3.47 -1.94 2.69
C LEU A 111 -2.99 -1.56 4.10
N ILE A 112 -2.41 -2.52 4.84
CA ILE A 112 -1.89 -2.28 6.19
C ILE A 112 -0.76 -1.24 6.15
N ILE A 113 0.16 -1.34 5.18
CA ILE A 113 1.18 -0.32 4.93
C ILE A 113 0.53 1.04 4.73
N MET A 114 -0.42 1.16 3.80
CA MET A 114 -1.05 2.45 3.51
C MET A 114 -1.73 3.06 4.75
N LEU A 115 -2.42 2.25 5.55
CA LEU A 115 -3.07 2.68 6.80
C LEU A 115 -2.07 3.12 7.86
N ARG A 116 -0.93 2.41 7.99
CA ARG A 116 0.13 2.76 8.94
C ARG A 116 0.78 4.10 8.58
N TYR A 117 1.11 4.30 7.32
CA TYR A 117 1.78 5.52 6.85
C TYR A 117 0.85 6.73 6.72
N ARG A 118 -0.48 6.54 6.73
CA ARG A 118 -1.47 7.64 6.69
C ARG A 118 -1.20 8.72 7.75
N LYS A 119 -0.90 8.32 8.99
CA LYS A 119 -0.66 9.27 10.10
C LYS A 119 0.61 10.08 9.85
N ASN A 120 1.68 9.40 9.45
CA ASN A 120 2.96 10.01 9.14
C ASN A 120 2.85 10.97 7.95
N TYR A 121 2.12 10.58 6.90
CA TYR A 121 1.87 11.45 5.76
C TYR A 121 1.06 12.69 6.13
N ARG A 122 0.02 12.55 6.96
CA ARG A 122 -0.74 13.72 7.43
C ARG A 122 0.18 14.71 8.16
N ALA A 123 0.97 14.23 9.12
CA ALA A 123 1.89 15.06 9.88
C ALA A 123 2.97 15.71 8.97
N TRP A 124 3.52 14.94 8.03
CA TRP A 124 4.48 15.46 7.06
C TRP A 124 3.87 16.52 6.13
N SER A 125 2.64 16.28 5.64
CA SER A 125 1.90 17.21 4.79
C SER A 125 1.62 18.52 5.52
N GLU A 126 1.19 18.45 6.79
CA GLU A 126 0.97 19.63 7.63
C GLU A 126 2.28 20.40 7.83
N ASN A 127 3.39 19.71 8.14
CA ASN A 127 4.69 20.38 8.39
C ASN A 127 5.32 21.05 7.16
N ASN A 128 5.11 20.52 5.96
CA ASN A 128 5.75 21.03 4.74
C ASN A 128 4.83 21.96 3.94
N TYR A 129 3.51 21.83 4.10
CA TYR A 129 2.54 22.46 3.22
C TYR A 129 1.32 23.06 3.93
N ALA A 130 1.36 23.25 5.25
CA ALA A 130 0.28 23.92 6.00
C ALA A 130 -0.09 25.31 5.45
N SER A 131 0.80 25.97 4.71
CA SER A 131 0.56 27.27 4.08
C SER A 131 -0.10 27.20 2.70
N LEU A 132 -0.19 26.03 2.07
CA LEU A 132 -0.81 25.84 0.77
C LEU A 132 -2.26 25.34 0.96
N GLU A 133 -3.21 26.26 0.86
CA GLU A 133 -4.66 26.07 1.05
C GLU A 133 -5.27 24.95 0.17
N HIS A 134 -4.55 24.50 -0.87
CA HIS A 134 -4.99 23.51 -1.86
C HIS A 134 -4.50 22.07 -1.62
N ILE A 135 -3.59 21.80 -0.68
CA ILE A 135 -3.09 20.43 -0.44
C ILE A 135 -4.02 19.68 0.51
N ASN A 136 -4.94 18.92 -0.10
CA ASN A 136 -6.02 18.25 0.63
C ASN A 136 -5.70 16.78 0.95
N VAL A 137 -5.34 16.48 2.20
CA VAL A 137 -5.11 15.11 2.73
C VAL A 137 -6.30 14.15 2.50
N GLN A 138 -7.49 14.67 2.21
CA GLN A 138 -8.66 13.89 1.81
C GLN A 138 -8.36 12.95 0.63
N TRP A 139 -7.47 13.34 -0.30
CA TRP A 139 -7.15 12.50 -1.44
C TRP A 139 -6.54 11.15 -1.06
N LEU A 140 -5.69 11.14 -0.04
CA LEU A 140 -5.08 9.91 0.44
C LEU A 140 -6.12 9.00 1.09
N VAL A 141 -7.08 9.59 1.83
CA VAL A 141 -8.16 8.84 2.45
C VAL A 141 -9.04 8.19 1.39
N ASP A 142 -9.42 8.95 0.36
CA ASP A 142 -10.21 8.44 -0.76
C ASP A 142 -9.46 7.32 -1.50
N TYR A 143 -8.14 7.47 -1.69
CA TYR A 143 -7.28 6.48 -2.34
C TYR A 143 -7.17 5.18 -1.53
N ILE A 144 -6.93 5.26 -0.21
CA ILE A 144 -6.88 4.09 0.67
C ILE A 144 -8.23 3.37 0.68
N PHE A 145 -9.33 4.13 0.75
CA PHE A 145 -10.67 3.57 0.71
C PHE A 145 -10.97 2.86 -0.62
N ALA A 146 -10.60 3.47 -1.76
CA ALA A 146 -10.73 2.84 -3.07
C ALA A 146 -9.95 1.52 -3.16
N ASN A 147 -8.70 1.51 -2.66
CA ASN A 147 -7.88 0.31 -2.61
C ASN A 147 -8.49 -0.79 -1.72
N PHE A 148 -9.06 -0.41 -0.58
CA PHE A 148 -9.77 -1.33 0.29
C PHE A 148 -10.97 -1.97 -0.43
N MET A 149 -11.79 -1.16 -1.11
CA MET A 149 -12.96 -1.65 -1.84
C MET A 149 -12.57 -2.57 -3.01
N ILE A 150 -11.53 -2.23 -3.77
CA ILE A 150 -11.02 -3.08 -4.86
C ILE A 150 -10.46 -4.40 -4.30
N THR A 151 -9.67 -4.35 -3.22
CA THR A 151 -9.09 -5.55 -2.59
C THR A 151 -10.18 -6.46 -2.03
N PHE A 152 -11.18 -5.90 -1.35
CA PHE A 152 -12.33 -6.65 -0.85
C PHE A 152 -13.11 -7.30 -2.00
N SER A 153 -13.35 -6.55 -3.07
CA SER A 153 -14.03 -7.07 -4.26
C SER A 153 -13.23 -8.19 -4.95
N CYS A 154 -11.91 -8.07 -5.04
CA CYS A 154 -11.03 -9.16 -5.50
C CYS A 154 -11.16 -10.41 -4.62
N LEU A 155 -11.18 -10.25 -3.30
CA LEU A 155 -11.32 -11.37 -2.36
C LEU A 155 -12.64 -12.12 -2.59
N VAL A 156 -13.74 -11.39 -2.81
CA VAL A 156 -15.05 -11.97 -3.14
C VAL A 156 -14.99 -12.78 -4.43
N ILE A 157 -14.28 -12.33 -5.47
CA ILE A 157 -14.14 -13.11 -6.71
C ILE A 157 -13.29 -14.35 -6.49
N VAL A 158 -12.17 -14.23 -5.77
CA VAL A 158 -11.27 -15.37 -5.51
C VAL A 158 -12.01 -16.52 -4.84
N PHE A 159 -12.97 -16.21 -3.97
CA PHE A 159 -13.81 -17.19 -3.29
C PHE A 159 -15.19 -17.40 -3.95
N SER A 160 -15.34 -17.05 -5.23
CA SER A 160 -16.58 -17.20 -5.97
C SER A 160 -16.38 -17.94 -7.29
N ASN A 161 -17.28 -18.89 -7.54
CA ASN A 161 -17.40 -19.60 -8.81
C ASN A 161 -18.41 -18.97 -9.79
N ASN A 162 -18.93 -17.77 -9.47
CA ASN A 162 -20.01 -17.16 -10.25
C ASN A 162 -19.49 -16.05 -11.18
N PRO A 163 -19.64 -16.13 -12.51
CA PRO A 163 -19.17 -15.09 -13.42
C PRO A 163 -19.82 -13.72 -13.18
N ARG A 164 -20.98 -13.66 -12.49
CA ARG A 164 -21.60 -12.39 -12.10
C ARG A 164 -20.74 -11.60 -11.12
N THR A 165 -19.99 -12.25 -10.23
CA THR A 165 -19.13 -11.54 -9.26
C THR A 165 -17.95 -10.85 -9.95
N VAL A 166 -17.40 -11.47 -11.00
CA VAL A 166 -16.40 -10.86 -11.88
C VAL A 166 -16.95 -9.62 -12.57
N LEU A 167 -18.18 -9.69 -13.10
CA LEU A 167 -18.83 -8.53 -13.73
C LEU A 167 -19.00 -7.38 -12.72
N VAL A 168 -19.49 -7.68 -11.51
CA VAL A 168 -19.68 -6.67 -10.45
C VAL A 168 -18.34 -6.04 -10.06
N HIS A 169 -17.28 -6.83 -9.88
CA HIS A 169 -15.95 -6.32 -9.61
C HIS A 169 -15.43 -5.40 -10.71
N ASN A 170 -15.59 -5.79 -11.98
CA ASN A 170 -15.14 -4.97 -13.10
C ASN A 170 -15.90 -3.64 -13.15
N ILE A 171 -17.19 -3.61 -12.79
CA ILE A 171 -17.95 -2.36 -12.64
C ILE A 171 -17.37 -1.52 -11.50
N ILE A 172 -17.14 -2.10 -10.32
CA ILE A 172 -16.54 -1.41 -9.17
C ILE A 172 -15.19 -0.80 -9.57
N PHE A 173 -14.33 -1.61 -10.18
CA PHE A 173 -13.01 -1.19 -10.66
C PHE A 173 -13.10 -0.05 -11.66
N LEU A 174 -14.00 -0.14 -12.65
CA LEU A 174 -14.21 0.90 -13.66
C LEU A 174 -14.70 2.22 -13.04
N LEU A 175 -15.64 2.17 -12.10
CA LEU A 175 -16.14 3.36 -11.41
C LEU A 175 -15.02 4.05 -10.62
N PHE A 176 -14.18 3.29 -9.92
CA PHE A 176 -13.02 3.85 -9.22
C PHE A 176 -11.96 4.41 -10.17
N PHE A 177 -11.74 3.75 -11.30
CA PHE A 177 -10.82 4.24 -12.33
C PHE A 177 -11.31 5.57 -12.91
N ILE A 178 -12.59 5.66 -13.27
CA ILE A 178 -13.21 6.91 -13.75
C ILE A 178 -13.13 8.00 -12.68
N TYR A 179 -13.41 7.68 -11.42
CA TYR A 179 -13.30 8.62 -10.31
C TYR A 179 -11.85 9.14 -10.14
N GLY A 180 -10.87 8.25 -10.20
CA GLY A 180 -9.45 8.61 -10.16
C GLY A 180 -9.04 9.51 -11.33
N PHE A 181 -9.46 9.17 -12.56
CA PHE A 181 -9.22 9.99 -13.75
C PHE A 181 -9.88 11.36 -13.67
N TYR A 182 -11.15 11.41 -13.24
CA TYR A 182 -11.88 12.66 -13.01
C TYR A 182 -11.12 13.56 -12.04
N ARG A 183 -10.62 12.98 -10.95
CA ARG A 183 -9.81 13.67 -9.95
C ARG A 183 -8.51 14.22 -10.52
N VAL A 184 -7.75 13.40 -11.24
CA VAL A 184 -6.47 13.83 -11.85
C VAL A 184 -6.68 14.87 -12.96
N TYR A 185 -7.77 14.80 -13.72
CA TYR A 185 -8.04 15.69 -14.84
C TYR A 185 -8.56 17.08 -14.41
N LEU A 186 -9.37 17.15 -13.34
CA LEU A 186 -10.02 18.39 -12.92
C LEU A 186 -9.44 19.02 -11.66
N GLN A 187 -8.79 18.23 -10.79
CA GLN A 187 -8.03 18.80 -9.68
C GLN A 187 -6.56 18.83 -10.12
N GLU A 188 -5.98 20.03 -10.11
CA GLU A 188 -4.55 20.23 -10.23
C GLU A 188 -3.83 19.26 -9.27
N ASN A 189 -2.72 18.71 -9.75
CA ASN A 189 -1.94 17.69 -9.06
C ASN A 189 -1.85 18.03 -7.55
N PRO A 190 -2.22 17.12 -6.62
CA PRO A 190 -2.16 17.41 -5.17
C PRO A 190 -0.75 17.73 -4.66
N TYR A 191 0.24 17.69 -5.54
CA TYR A 191 1.63 17.99 -5.29
C TYR A 191 2.06 19.26 -6.03
N PRO A 192 2.77 20.18 -5.35
CA PRO A 192 3.34 21.35 -5.99
C PRO A 192 4.42 20.94 -7.00
N GLU A 193 4.66 21.79 -8.00
CA GLU A 193 5.66 21.53 -9.04
C GLU A 193 7.04 21.21 -8.42
N GLY A 194 7.62 20.06 -8.79
CA GLY A 194 8.93 19.63 -8.30
C GLY A 194 8.93 18.76 -7.03
N TYR A 195 7.76 18.42 -6.48
CA TYR A 195 7.63 17.50 -5.33
C TYR A 195 8.46 16.20 -5.46
N PHE A 196 8.39 15.54 -6.61
CA PHE A 196 9.14 14.30 -6.88
C PHE A 196 10.60 14.53 -7.32
N LYS A 197 11.01 15.79 -7.55
CA LYS A 197 12.41 16.12 -7.92
C LYS A 197 13.31 16.29 -6.70
N ALA A 198 12.74 16.65 -5.55
CA ALA A 198 13.46 16.70 -4.29
C ALA A 198 13.62 15.29 -3.73
N SER A 199 14.63 14.55 -4.22
CA SER A 199 15.03 13.30 -3.58
C SER A 199 15.32 13.58 -2.11
N MET A 200 14.59 12.95 -1.19
CA MET A 200 14.94 13.02 0.22
C MET A 200 16.33 12.37 0.37
N ASN A 201 17.35 13.19 0.67
CA ASN A 201 18.72 12.72 0.80
C ASN A 201 18.74 11.61 1.88
N GLU A 202 19.13 10.39 1.51
CA GLU A 202 18.84 9.17 2.30
C GLU A 202 19.40 9.25 3.73
N GLU A 203 20.55 9.92 3.92
CA GLU A 203 21.14 10.18 5.24
C GLU A 203 20.24 11.02 6.15
N LYS A 204 19.56 12.04 5.62
CA LYS A 204 18.67 12.88 6.44
C LYS A 204 17.40 12.13 6.87
N ALA A 205 16.96 11.14 6.09
CA ALA A 205 15.79 10.33 6.38
C ALA A 205 16.05 9.31 7.50
N GLU A 206 17.19 8.61 7.44
CA GLU A 206 17.61 7.68 8.51
C GLU A 206 17.83 8.41 9.83
N ILE A 207 18.49 9.57 9.79
CA ILE A 207 18.68 10.42 10.98
C ILE A 207 17.33 10.83 11.59
N TRP A 208 16.32 11.15 10.78
CA TRP A 208 14.98 11.50 11.29
C TRP A 208 14.22 10.31 11.86
N GLU A 209 14.35 9.11 11.28
CA GLU A 209 13.75 7.89 11.83
C GLU A 209 14.42 7.48 13.15
N ILE A 210 15.75 7.61 13.26
CA ILE A 210 16.50 7.35 14.50
C ILE A 210 16.13 8.36 15.59
N ILE A 211 16.14 9.66 15.27
CA ILE A 211 15.76 10.73 16.21
C ILE A 211 14.29 10.63 16.62
N GLY A 212 13.40 10.23 15.70
CA GLY A 212 11.99 10.00 15.99
C GLY A 212 11.77 8.80 16.91
N HIS A 213 12.60 7.76 16.81
CA HIS A 213 12.56 6.60 17.70
C HIS A 213 13.12 6.93 19.10
N ASP A 214 14.19 7.73 19.17
CA ASP A 214 14.79 8.17 20.45
C ASP A 214 13.87 9.10 21.27
N LYS A 215 13.11 9.98 20.60
CA LYS A 215 12.16 10.86 21.29
C LYS A 215 10.96 10.11 21.87
N VAL A 216 10.57 8.98 21.28
CA VAL A 216 9.48 8.14 21.78
C VAL A 216 9.96 7.21 22.89
N SER A 217 11.23 6.77 22.88
CA SER A 217 11.81 6.01 24.00
C SER A 217 12.16 6.88 25.20
N HIS A 218 12.52 8.16 25.03
CA HIS A 218 12.86 9.05 26.14
C HIS A 218 11.69 9.83 26.75
N SER A 219 10.52 9.92 26.10
CA SER A 219 9.35 10.61 26.70
C SER A 219 8.50 9.70 27.60
N GLY A 220 8.90 8.43 27.81
CA GLY A 220 8.21 7.49 28.69
C GLY A 220 8.69 7.49 30.15
N ASP A 221 9.87 8.05 30.43
CA ASP A 221 10.57 7.84 31.72
C ASP A 221 10.85 9.13 32.51
N CYS A 222 10.24 10.27 32.18
CA CYS A 222 10.45 11.53 32.91
C CYS A 222 9.13 12.27 33.21
N GLU A 223 8.16 11.57 33.78
CA GLU A 223 7.12 12.17 34.64
C GLU A 223 7.22 11.51 36.02
N ASN A 224 8.29 11.81 36.75
CA ASN A 224 8.37 11.77 38.22
C ASN A 224 9.80 12.09 38.64
N GLU A 225 10.02 13.31 39.15
CA GLU A 225 10.98 13.72 40.19
C GLU A 225 11.21 15.25 40.02
N MET A 226 10.51 16.03 40.85
CA MET A 226 11.09 16.75 42.01
C MET A 226 11.72 18.07 41.53
N GLU A 227 10.98 19.18 41.54
CA GLU A 227 10.97 20.14 42.67
C GLU A 227 12.33 20.30 43.39
N THR A 228 12.67 21.57 43.60
CA THR A 228 13.66 22.15 44.53
C THR A 228 15.07 22.51 43.99
N GLU A 229 15.33 23.84 44.04
CA GLU A 229 16.61 24.50 44.36
C GLU A 229 17.77 24.46 43.30
N THR A 230 18.56 25.50 43.02
CA THR A 230 18.89 26.72 43.77
C THR A 230 19.34 27.83 42.79
N GLU A 231 18.99 29.06 43.16
CA GLU A 231 19.47 30.35 42.69
C GLU A 231 20.99 30.54 42.97
N LEU A 232 21.78 30.97 41.97
CA LEU A 232 22.97 31.80 42.25
C LEU A 232 23.21 32.80 41.10
N THR A 233 22.96 34.05 41.44
CA THR A 233 23.20 35.29 40.71
C THR A 233 24.69 35.63 40.64
N LEU A 234 25.15 36.18 39.51
CA LEU A 234 26.06 37.35 39.47
C LEU A 234 26.14 37.96 38.06
N THR A 235 26.24 39.28 38.06
CA THR A 235 25.79 40.32 37.13
C THR A 235 26.69 40.62 35.91
N PRO A 236 26.19 41.45 34.95
CA PRO A 236 26.78 41.69 33.63
C PRO A 236 27.77 42.87 33.62
N LEU A 237 28.68 42.91 32.64
CA LEU A 237 29.51 44.07 32.32
C LEU A 237 29.57 44.29 30.81
N ASP A 238 28.95 45.40 30.41
CA ASP A 238 29.30 46.40 29.40
C ASP A 238 29.39 46.06 27.90
N GLU A 239 28.36 46.58 27.24
CA GLU A 239 28.11 47.15 25.90
C GLU A 239 29.27 47.58 24.94
N PRO A 240 28.92 47.89 23.67
CA PRO A 240 29.75 47.70 22.48
C PRO A 240 30.39 49.00 21.95
N VAL A 241 31.38 48.87 21.05
CA VAL A 241 31.78 49.96 20.15
C VAL A 241 31.88 49.47 18.71
N LYS A 242 31.18 50.20 17.83
CA LYS A 242 31.10 50.06 16.37
C LYS A 242 31.97 51.14 15.72
N THR A 243 32.38 50.88 14.47
CA THR A 243 32.92 51.82 13.43
C THR A 243 34.33 52.41 13.68
N SER A 244 35.24 52.53 12.71
CA SER A 244 35.18 52.57 11.24
C SER A 244 36.25 51.69 10.58
#